data_AF-A0A2S8FU70-F1
#
_entry.id   AF-A0A2S8FU70-F1
#
_cell.length_a   1.000
_cell.length_b   1.000
_cell.length_c   1.000
_cell.angle_alpha   90.00
_cell.angle_beta   90.00
_cell.angle_gamma   90.00
#
_symmetry.space_group_name_H-M   'P 1'
#
loop_
_entity.id
_entity.type
_entity.pdbx_description
1 polymer ?
#
loop_
_entity_poly.entity_id
_entity_poly.type
_entity_poly.pdbx_seq_one_letter_code
_entity_poly.pdbx_strand_id
1 'polypeptide(L)'
;MAKSIKSIALVCAVLIAFGVIYESSLRKIADGGKEWLRRQTNDFCEPGYRLHSEHCWQCENGETYFVYVFETTSMHRGFSPGVQILLEDVNHEPLHRFSINSEHKLLNSALLQSVTPNRLELVFRVDEPAPDLYCYYWKVEGGRLVRADFLPS
;
A
#
# COMPACT_ATOMS: atom_id res chain seq x y z
N MET A 1 37.35 -35.92 31.87
CA MET A 1 37.23 -35.12 30.63
C MET A 1 35.82 -34.53 30.41
N ALA A 2 35.04 -34.22 31.45
CA ALA A 2 33.65 -33.75 31.31
C ALA A 2 33.46 -32.21 31.36
N LYS A 3 34.49 -31.46 31.78
CA LYS A 3 34.42 -29.99 31.92
C LYS A 3 34.52 -29.24 30.57
N SER A 4 35.32 -29.71 29.61
CA SER A 4 35.50 -28.98 28.33
C SER A 4 34.33 -29.15 27.35
N ILE A 5 33.64 -30.30 27.39
CA ILE A 5 32.50 -30.59 26.50
C ILE A 5 31.32 -29.65 26.80
N LYS A 6 31.07 -29.33 28.08
CA LYS A 6 30.03 -28.39 28.50
C LYS A 6 30.30 -26.96 28.03
N SER A 7 31.57 -26.54 28.03
CA SER A 7 31.97 -25.22 27.54
C SER A 7 31.83 -25.09 26.03
N ILE A 8 32.14 -26.14 25.25
CA ILE A 8 31.95 -26.15 23.80
C ILE A 8 30.46 -26.06 23.45
N ALA A 9 29.61 -26.84 24.12
CA ALA A 9 28.16 -26.78 23.92
C ALA A 9 27.58 -25.39 24.22
N LEU A 10 28.08 -24.73 25.28
CA LEU A 10 27.68 -23.37 25.62
C LEU A 10 28.10 -22.35 24.55
N VAL A 11 29.33 -22.45 24.04
CA VAL A 11 29.83 -21.58 22.96
C VAL A 11 29.00 -21.76 21.68
N CYS A 12 28.69 -23.01 21.30
CA CYS A 12 27.81 -23.28 20.16
C CYS A 12 26.39 -22.73 20.38
N ALA A 13 25.83 -22.89 21.59
CA ALA A 13 24.51 -22.34 21.91
C ALA A 13 24.47 -20.80 21.84
N VAL A 14 25.53 -20.13 22.30
CA VAL A 14 25.69 -18.68 22.18
C VAL A 14 25.81 -18.27 20.70
N LEU A 15 26.63 -18.96 19.90
CA LEU A 15 26.76 -18.66 18.47
C LEU A 15 25.46 -18.88 17.70
N ILE A 16 24.69 -19.92 18.03
CA ILE A 16 23.38 -20.17 17.43
C ILE A 16 22.39 -19.08 17.85
N ALA A 17 22.33 -18.73 19.15
CA ALA A 17 21.44 -17.68 19.63
C ALA A 17 21.77 -16.32 19.00
N PHE A 18 23.06 -15.95 18.93
CA PHE A 18 23.50 -14.75 18.22
C PHE A 18 23.17 -14.82 16.73
N GLY A 19 23.41 -15.95 16.07
CA GLY A 19 23.09 -16.18 14.67
C GLY A 19 21.60 -15.99 14.38
N VAL A 20 20.71 -16.62 15.15
CA VAL A 20 19.24 -16.55 14.99
C VAL A 20 18.73 -15.13 15.26
N ILE A 21 19.23 -14.46 16.30
CA ILE A 21 18.83 -13.08 16.63
C ILE A 21 19.28 -12.11 15.53
N TYR A 22 20.54 -12.23 15.08
CA TYR A 22 21.05 -11.38 14.00
C TYR A 22 20.39 -11.68 12.66
N GLU A 23 20.09 -12.94 12.34
CA GLU A 23 19.40 -13.31 11.10
C GLU A 23 18.03 -12.62 11.01
N SER A 24 17.25 -12.63 12.11
CA SER A 24 15.96 -11.95 12.14
C SER A 24 16.08 -10.43 11.94
N SER A 25 17.11 -9.82 12.51
CA SER A 25 17.35 -8.37 12.42
C SER A 25 17.86 -7.98 11.02
N LEU A 26 18.78 -8.77 10.47
CA LEU A 26 19.29 -8.61 9.11
C LEU A 26 18.20 -8.82 8.06
N ARG A 27 17.30 -9.79 8.26
CA ARG A 27 16.16 -10.00 7.37
C ARG A 27 15.23 -8.79 7.37
N LYS A 28 14.88 -8.23 8.54
CA LYS A 28 14.08 -7.00 8.62
C LYS A 28 14.73 -5.81 7.91
N ILE A 29 16.05 -5.65 8.06
CA ILE A 29 16.80 -4.59 7.37
C ILE A 29 16.81 -4.83 5.86
N ALA A 30 17.04 -6.07 5.43
CA ALA A 30 17.03 -6.42 4.01
C ALA A 30 15.65 -6.23 3.38
N ASP A 31 14.58 -6.63 4.06
CA ASP A 31 13.21 -6.47 3.60
C ASP A 31 12.83 -4.98 3.55
N GLY A 32 13.19 -4.19 4.56
CA GLY A 32 13.02 -2.74 4.53
C GLY A 32 13.83 -2.05 3.42
N GLY A 33 15.04 -2.54 3.15
CA GLY A 33 15.89 -2.04 2.05
C GLY A 33 15.32 -2.36 0.67
N LYS A 34 14.77 -3.57 0.48
CA LYS A 34 14.06 -3.96 -0.75
C LYS A 34 12.82 -3.09 -0.98
N GLU A 35 12.03 -2.89 0.05
CA GLU A 35 10.83 -2.03 -0.02
C GLU A 35 11.21 -0.59 -0.34
N TRP A 36 12.26 -0.06 0.29
CA TRP A 36 12.77 1.27 -0.01
C TRP A 36 13.24 1.40 -1.46
N LEU A 37 14.02 0.44 -1.97
CA LEU A 37 14.48 0.42 -3.36
C LEU A 37 13.30 0.34 -4.35
N ARG A 38 12.31 -0.51 -4.06
CA ARG A 38 11.09 -0.66 -4.86
C ARG A 38 10.35 0.67 -4.99
N ARG A 39 10.19 1.41 -3.90
CA ARG A 39 9.54 2.74 -3.89
C ARG A 39 10.31 3.81 -4.66
N GLN A 40 11.61 3.62 -4.93
CA GLN A 40 12.40 4.54 -5.78
C GLN A 40 12.23 4.26 -7.28
N THR A 41 11.63 3.13 -7.66
CA THR A 41 11.41 2.82 -9.07
C THR A 41 10.26 3.68 -9.64
N ASN A 42 10.39 4.09 -10.90
CA ASN A 42 9.32 4.79 -11.61
C ASN A 42 8.06 3.92 -11.79
N ASP A 43 8.21 2.60 -11.65
CA ASP A 43 7.11 1.64 -11.74
C ASP A 43 6.20 1.69 -10.51
N PHE A 44 6.68 2.19 -9.37
CA PHE A 44 5.88 2.38 -8.16
C PHE A 44 5.05 3.67 -8.22
N CYS A 45 5.71 4.80 -8.49
CA CYS A 45 5.07 6.11 -8.59
C CYS A 45 5.40 6.74 -9.95
N GLU A 46 4.38 6.98 -10.77
CA GLU A 46 4.58 7.61 -12.06
C GLU A 46 5.10 9.06 -11.91
N PRO A 47 5.95 9.53 -12.85
CA PRO A 47 6.42 10.90 -12.84
C PRO A 47 5.27 11.91 -12.80
N GLY A 48 5.33 12.87 -11.88
CA GLY A 48 4.28 13.90 -11.71
C GLY A 48 3.21 13.55 -10.69
N TYR A 49 3.15 12.29 -10.25
CA TYR A 49 2.34 11.86 -9.12
C TYR A 49 3.13 11.90 -7.81
N ARG A 50 2.43 12.02 -6.69
CA ARG A 50 2.98 11.89 -5.33
C ARG A 50 2.09 10.96 -4.52
N LEU A 51 2.71 10.12 -3.68
CA LEU A 51 1.96 9.24 -2.79
C LEU A 51 1.13 10.09 -1.82
N HIS A 52 -0.19 9.93 -1.89
CA HIS A 52 -1.16 10.56 -1.00
C HIS A 52 -1.46 9.66 0.19
N SER A 53 -1.69 8.37 -0.04
CA SER A 53 -1.95 7.40 1.03
C SER A 53 -1.58 5.97 0.63
N GLU A 54 -1.39 5.14 1.65
CA GLU A 54 -1.10 3.72 1.56
C GLU A 54 -2.07 2.98 2.47
N HIS A 55 -2.69 1.92 1.96
CA HIS A 55 -3.68 1.13 2.68
C HIS A 55 -3.38 -0.36 2.55
N CYS A 56 -3.53 -1.09 3.66
CA CYS A 56 -3.52 -2.56 3.67
C CYS A 56 -4.96 -3.06 3.69
N TRP A 57 -5.38 -3.71 2.62
CA TRP A 57 -6.75 -4.14 2.40
C TRP A 57 -6.85 -5.65 2.56
N GLN A 58 -7.44 -6.08 3.67
CA GLN A 58 -7.81 -7.47 3.90
C GLN A 58 -9.21 -7.71 3.34
N CYS A 59 -9.32 -8.56 2.33
CA CYS A 59 -10.57 -8.97 1.73
C CYS A 59 -11.24 -10.08 2.56
N GLU A 60 -12.56 -10.21 2.42
CA GLU A 60 -13.37 -11.19 3.16
C GLU A 60 -12.99 -12.64 2.85
N ASN A 61 -12.41 -12.88 1.67
CA ASN A 61 -11.87 -14.19 1.27
C ASN A 61 -10.49 -14.50 1.91
N GLY A 62 -9.96 -13.62 2.75
CA GLY A 62 -8.66 -13.77 3.42
C GLY A 62 -7.46 -13.28 2.60
N GLU A 63 -7.67 -12.84 1.36
CA GLU A 63 -6.62 -12.23 0.56
C GLU A 63 -6.24 -10.85 1.12
N THR A 64 -4.96 -10.51 1.02
CA THR A 64 -4.44 -9.20 1.42
C THR A 64 -3.89 -8.49 0.20
N TYR A 65 -4.30 -7.24 0.04
CA TYR A 65 -3.86 -6.37 -1.04
C TYR A 65 -3.26 -5.09 -0.45
N PHE A 66 -2.26 -4.52 -1.13
CA PHE A 66 -1.77 -3.19 -0.83
C PHE A 66 -2.34 -2.20 -1.84
N VAL A 67 -2.88 -1.08 -1.36
CA VAL A 67 -3.43 -0.03 -2.19
C VAL A 67 -2.69 1.26 -1.96
N TYR A 68 -2.09 1.78 -3.01
CA TYR A 68 -1.39 3.05 -3.01
C TYR A 68 -2.19 4.06 -3.82
N VAL A 69 -2.57 5.17 -3.20
CA VAL A 69 -3.26 6.28 -3.84
C VAL A 69 -2.25 7.39 -4.06
N PHE A 70 -2.08 7.79 -5.31
CA PHE A 70 -1.22 8.89 -5.72
C PHE A 70 -2.04 10.05 -6.26
N GLU A 71 -1.58 11.27 -6.06
CA GLU A 71 -2.22 12.50 -6.53
C GLU A 71 -1.22 13.31 -7.34
N THR A 72 -1.67 13.88 -8.46
CA THR A 72 -0.86 14.86 -9.20
C THR A 72 -1.09 16.25 -8.63
N THR A 73 -0.02 17.04 -8.52
CA THR A 73 -0.15 18.46 -8.19
C THR A 73 -0.40 19.25 -9.47
N SER A 74 -1.38 20.16 -9.43
CA SER A 74 -1.99 20.91 -10.54
C SER A 74 -1.07 21.85 -11.36
N MET A 75 0.26 21.74 -11.28
CA MET A 75 1.18 22.60 -12.04
C MET A 75 2.45 21.92 -12.58
N HIS A 76 2.57 20.58 -12.57
CA HIS A 76 3.74 19.94 -13.18
C HIS A 76 3.52 19.59 -14.65
N ARG A 77 4.17 20.34 -15.55
CA ARG A 77 4.58 19.92 -16.91
C ARG A 77 3.49 19.27 -17.79
N GLY A 78 2.27 19.80 -17.83
CA GLY A 78 1.25 19.38 -18.79
C GLY A 78 0.49 18.09 -18.43
N PHE A 79 0.61 17.59 -17.20
CA PHE A 79 -0.26 16.53 -16.69
C PHE A 79 -1.60 17.11 -16.24
N SER A 80 -2.69 16.42 -16.59
CA SER A 80 -4.02 16.75 -16.05
C SER A 80 -4.05 16.43 -14.55
N PRO A 81 -4.68 17.29 -13.72
CA PRO A 81 -4.95 16.96 -12.33
C PRO A 81 -5.70 15.62 -12.24
N GLY A 82 -5.32 14.79 -11.27
CA GLY A 82 -5.91 13.48 -11.14
C GLY A 82 -5.30 12.64 -10.03
N VAL A 83 -5.92 11.48 -9.84
CA VAL A 83 -5.53 10.47 -8.87
C VAL A 83 -5.14 9.21 -9.64
N GLN A 84 -4.08 8.55 -9.22
CA GLN A 84 -3.71 7.23 -9.69
C GLN A 84 -3.78 6.25 -8.53
N ILE A 85 -4.29 5.06 -8.78
CA ILE A 85 -4.33 4.00 -7.78
C ILE A 85 -3.54 2.81 -8.31
N LEU A 86 -2.67 2.29 -7.45
CA LEU A 86 -1.96 1.04 -7.65
C LEU A 86 -2.46 0.01 -6.63
N LEU A 87 -2.92 -1.12 -7.14
CA LEU A 87 -3.26 -2.32 -6.38
C LEU A 87 -2.13 -3.34 -6.55
N GLU A 88 -1.59 -3.83 -5.44
CA GLU A 88 -0.61 -4.90 -5.39
C GLU A 88 -1.14 -6.09 -4.60
N ASP A 89 -0.64 -7.28 -4.91
CA ASP A 89 -0.88 -8.48 -4.13
C ASP A 89 -0.05 -8.50 -2.83
N VAL A 90 -0.17 -9.59 -2.05
CA VAL A 90 0.59 -9.80 -0.81
C VAL A 90 2.11 -9.85 -1.01
N ASN A 91 2.58 -10.10 -2.23
CA ASN A 91 3.99 -10.16 -2.60
C ASN A 91 4.49 -8.84 -3.20
N HIS A 92 3.68 -7.78 -3.20
CA HIS A 92 3.95 -6.50 -3.86
C HIS A 92 4.06 -6.59 -5.39
N GLU A 93 3.45 -7.61 -6.00
CA GLU A 93 3.33 -7.68 -7.46
C GLU A 93 2.16 -6.79 -7.92
N PRO A 94 2.37 -5.91 -8.92
CA PRO A 94 1.33 -4.99 -9.38
C PRO A 94 0.22 -5.74 -10.10
N LEU A 95 -1.00 -5.68 -9.56
CA LEU A 95 -2.18 -6.35 -10.13
C LEU A 95 -2.99 -5.41 -11.04
N HIS A 96 -3.18 -4.17 -10.59
CA HIS A 96 -3.97 -3.20 -11.34
C HIS A 96 -3.48 -1.78 -11.04
N ARG A 97 -3.22 -1.01 -12.10
CA ARG A 97 -2.95 0.43 -12.03
C ARG A 97 -3.97 1.14 -12.90
N PHE A 98 -4.59 2.18 -12.37
CA PHE A 98 -5.49 3.02 -13.17
C PHE A 98 -5.50 4.47 -12.67
N SER A 99 -5.88 5.36 -13.57
CA SER A 99 -5.94 6.80 -13.32
C SER A 99 -7.39 7.30 -13.35
N ILE A 100 -7.70 8.18 -12.42
CA ILE A 100 -8.95 8.92 -12.30
C ILE A 100 -8.63 10.36 -12.66
N ASN A 101 -9.13 10.80 -13.82
CA ASN A 101 -9.05 12.20 -14.20
C ASN A 101 -10.03 12.97 -13.32
N SER A 102 -9.51 13.89 -12.52
CA SER A 102 -10.30 14.72 -11.62
C SER A 102 -9.62 16.08 -11.50
N GLU A 103 -10.33 17.12 -11.90
CA GLU A 103 -9.89 18.51 -11.69
C GLU A 103 -9.98 18.92 -10.21
N HIS A 104 -10.60 18.08 -9.40
CA HIS A 104 -10.84 18.30 -7.98
C HIS A 104 -9.71 17.72 -7.13
N LYS A 105 -9.35 18.46 -6.08
CA LYS A 105 -8.34 18.04 -5.10
C LYS A 105 -8.83 16.83 -4.30
N LEU A 106 -7.96 15.82 -4.13
CA LEU A 106 -8.24 14.70 -3.24
C LEU A 106 -8.09 15.19 -1.79
N LEU A 107 -9.17 15.14 -1.02
CA LEU A 107 -9.15 15.48 0.40
C LEU A 107 -8.75 14.31 1.28
N ASN A 108 -9.31 13.15 0.98
CA ASN A 108 -9.14 11.98 1.82
C ASN A 108 -9.25 10.68 1.00
N SER A 109 -8.65 9.63 1.53
CA SER A 109 -8.84 8.27 1.07
C SER A 109 -8.87 7.33 2.27
N ALA A 110 -9.83 6.41 2.30
CA ALA A 110 -10.04 5.53 3.45
C ALA A 110 -10.50 4.13 3.02
N LEU A 111 -10.07 3.11 3.75
CA LEU A 111 -10.68 1.78 3.65
C LEU A 111 -11.87 1.67 4.60
N LEU A 112 -13.05 1.47 4.03
CA LEU A 112 -14.29 1.14 4.73
C LEU A 112 -14.36 -0.37 4.97
N GLN A 113 -13.63 -0.82 5.99
CA GLN A 113 -13.57 -2.24 6.39
C GLN A 113 -14.79 -2.72 7.18
N SER A 114 -15.65 -1.81 7.62
CA SER A 114 -16.89 -2.13 8.36
C SER A 114 -18.10 -2.33 7.44
N VAL A 115 -17.92 -2.17 6.12
CA VAL A 115 -18.97 -2.29 5.10
C VAL A 115 -18.64 -3.49 4.22
N THR A 116 -19.58 -4.42 4.04
CA THR A 116 -19.41 -5.59 3.17
C THR A 116 -20.05 -5.36 1.78
N PRO A 117 -19.35 -5.63 0.67
CA PRO A 117 -17.92 -5.92 0.61
C PRO A 117 -17.11 -4.70 1.03
N ASN A 118 -15.94 -4.93 1.64
CA ASN A 118 -14.97 -3.87 2.00
C ASN A 118 -14.73 -2.93 0.80
N ARG A 119 -14.52 -1.64 1.06
CA ARG A 119 -14.40 -0.63 -0.02
C ARG A 119 -13.28 0.37 0.25
N LEU A 120 -12.70 0.90 -0.82
CA LEU A 120 -11.89 2.11 -0.78
C LEU A 120 -12.78 3.30 -1.12
N GLU A 121 -12.83 4.28 -0.24
CA GLU A 121 -13.44 5.58 -0.45
C GLU A 121 -12.37 6.59 -0.85
N LEU A 122 -12.65 7.38 -1.88
CA LEU A 122 -11.90 8.58 -2.26
C LEU A 122 -12.83 9.78 -2.18
N VAL A 123 -12.46 10.79 -1.38
CA VAL A 123 -13.25 12.01 -1.17
C VAL A 123 -12.56 13.17 -1.85
N PHE A 124 -13.26 13.79 -2.80
CA PHE A 124 -12.80 14.95 -3.56
C PHE A 124 -13.53 16.21 -3.10
N ARG A 125 -12.81 17.33 -3.07
CA ARG A 125 -13.42 18.66 -2.87
C ARG A 125 -13.68 19.34 -4.19
N VAL A 126 -14.94 19.69 -4.43
CA VAL A 126 -15.36 20.52 -5.55
C VAL A 126 -15.51 21.94 -5.03
N ASP A 127 -14.81 22.91 -5.62
CA ASP A 127 -14.83 24.30 -5.14
C ASP A 127 -15.87 25.18 -5.87
N GLU A 128 -16.30 24.80 -7.09
CA GLU A 128 -17.23 25.58 -7.92
C GLU A 128 -18.33 24.70 -8.54
N PRO A 129 -19.56 25.22 -8.72
CA PRO A 129 -20.04 26.57 -8.42
C PRO A 129 -20.38 26.80 -6.93
N ALA A 130 -20.44 25.76 -6.12
CA ALA A 130 -20.53 25.83 -4.66
C ALA A 130 -19.68 24.70 -4.05
N PRO A 131 -19.03 24.91 -2.89
CA PRO A 131 -18.23 23.88 -2.25
C PRO A 131 -19.06 22.63 -1.95
N ASP A 132 -18.64 21.49 -2.49
CA ASP A 132 -19.28 20.20 -2.27
C ASP A 132 -18.23 19.07 -2.17
N LEU A 133 -18.66 17.91 -1.67
CA LEU A 133 -17.85 16.70 -1.55
C LEU A 133 -18.35 15.63 -2.49
N TYR A 134 -17.45 15.10 -3.31
CA TYR A 134 -17.74 13.96 -4.18
C TYR A 134 -16.97 12.73 -3.71
N CYS A 135 -17.70 11.65 -3.43
CA CYS A 135 -17.11 10.39 -3.01
C CYS A 135 -17.16 9.36 -4.15
N TYR A 136 -16.02 8.71 -4.40
CA TYR A 136 -15.94 7.52 -5.24
C TYR A 136 -15.63 6.31 -4.38
N TYR A 137 -16.37 5.23 -4.59
CA TYR A 137 -16.15 3.97 -3.91
C TYR A 137 -15.62 2.93 -4.90
N TRP A 138 -14.67 2.13 -4.44
CA TRP A 138 -14.07 1.04 -5.18
C TRP A 138 -14.10 -0.22 -4.34
N LYS A 139 -14.22 -1.38 -4.98
CA LYS A 139 -14.07 -2.71 -4.37
C LYS A 139 -13.07 -3.53 -5.17
N VAL A 140 -12.48 -4.55 -4.56
CA VAL A 140 -11.65 -5.51 -5.27
C VAL A 140 -12.52 -6.65 -5.79
N GLU A 141 -12.44 -6.93 -7.09
CA GLU A 141 -13.14 -8.03 -7.75
C GLU A 141 -12.18 -8.68 -8.76
N GLY A 142 -11.87 -9.97 -8.57
CA GLY A 142 -10.95 -10.72 -9.45
C GLY A 142 -9.55 -10.11 -9.53
N GLY A 143 -9.02 -9.59 -8.42
CA GLY A 143 -7.70 -8.93 -8.38
C GLY A 143 -7.66 -7.55 -9.05
N ARG A 144 -8.82 -6.92 -9.28
CA ARG A 144 -8.91 -5.58 -9.88
C ARG A 144 -9.81 -4.67 -9.06
N LEU A 145 -9.46 -3.39 -9.01
CA LEU A 145 -10.33 -2.36 -8.46
C LEU A 145 -11.45 -2.04 -9.46
N VAL A 146 -12.69 -2.22 -9.04
CA VAL A 146 -13.90 -1.91 -9.79
C VAL A 146 -14.76 -0.91 -9.02
N ARG A 147 -15.45 -0.01 -9.73
CA ARG A 147 -16.28 1.02 -9.11
C ARG A 147 -17.44 0.36 -8.37
N ALA A 148 -17.74 0.86 -7.18
CA ALA A 148 -18.84 0.41 -6.34
C ALA A 148 -19.83 1.56 -6.12
N ASP A 149 -21.11 1.25 -6.11
CA ASP A 149 -22.14 2.20 -5.70
C ASP A 149 -22.34 2.11 -4.20
N PHE A 150 -22.52 3.25 -3.52
CA PHE A 150 -22.77 3.30 -2.06
C PHE A 150 -24.12 2.68 -1.64
N LEU A 151 -24.97 2.26 -2.60
CA LEU A 151 -26.37 1.96 -2.34
C LEU A 151 -26.59 1.06 -1.11
N PRO A 152 -27.50 1.45 -0.20
CA PRO A 152 -27.97 0.58 0.86
C PRO A 152 -28.81 -0.52 0.21
N SER A 153 -28.49 -1.78 0.50
CA SER A 153 -29.40 -2.91 0.26
C SER A 153 -30.59 -2.85 1.19
#